data_AF-A0A7R9P1H0-F1
#
_entry.id   AF-A0A7R9P1H0-F1
#
_cell.length_a   1.000
_cell.length_b   1.000
_cell.length_c   1.000
_cell.angle_alpha   90.00
_cell.angle_beta   90.00
_cell.angle_gamma   90.00
#
_symmetry.space_group_name_H-M   'P 1'
#
loop_
_entity.id
_entity.type
_entity.pdbx_description
1 polymer ?
#
loop_
_entity_poly.entity_id
_entity_poly.type
_entity_poly.pdbx_seq_one_letter_code
_entity_poly.pdbx_strand_id
1 'polypeptide(L)'
;MAPWGAQASKKSVDGGLVSLVIPIEDKKNQFIITVGRNLSILTWDGKSDTPTKVEHLHTVDTEEEKADFSVFNDGKVDPTGRLWAGTRTTLGEDDFARHKPGVGSLYSFTKGQQPINHLTGLKISNGLAWSKDLKTMYHIDTDDNKVHAFDFDPVKGQIANQRTAFDFTENNIKGFPDGMTIDTEDKLWVACFGGGQVSNNELSLFF
;
A
#
# COMPACT_ATOMS: atom_id res chain seq x y z
N MET A 1 -7.08 -24.02 -13.31
CA MET A 1 -5.64 -24.33 -13.15
C MET A 1 -4.86 -23.24 -13.85
N ALA A 2 -3.94 -22.56 -13.16
CA ALA A 2 -3.11 -21.54 -13.79
C ALA A 2 -2.19 -22.22 -14.85
N PRO A 3 -2.04 -21.65 -16.06
CA PRO A 3 -1.41 -22.33 -17.20
C PRO A 3 0.12 -22.54 -17.11
N TRP A 4 0.74 -22.30 -15.94
CA TRP A 4 2.20 -22.20 -15.81
C TRP A 4 2.86 -23.17 -14.82
N GLY A 5 2.15 -24.20 -14.33
CA GLY A 5 2.77 -25.26 -13.50
C GLY A 5 3.46 -24.80 -12.20
N ALA A 6 3.35 -23.52 -11.83
CA ALA A 6 3.95 -22.98 -10.63
C ALA A 6 3.22 -23.55 -9.41
N GLN A 7 3.94 -24.30 -8.57
CA GLN A 7 3.46 -24.61 -7.23
C GLN A 7 3.50 -23.31 -6.41
N ALA A 8 2.33 -22.81 -6.01
CA ALA A 8 2.23 -21.75 -5.03
C ALA A 8 2.16 -22.36 -3.63
N SER A 9 3.00 -21.89 -2.71
CA SER A 9 2.83 -22.13 -1.27
C SER A 9 1.89 -21.05 -0.70
N LYS A 10 0.92 -21.46 0.12
CA LYS A 10 0.04 -20.55 0.85
C LYS A 10 0.26 -20.75 2.34
N LYS A 11 0.38 -19.65 3.10
CA LYS A 11 0.41 -19.72 4.55
C LYS A 11 -0.38 -18.59 5.21
N SER A 12 -0.95 -18.90 6.38
CA SER A 12 -1.62 -17.96 7.27
C SER A 12 -0.69 -17.54 8.40
N VAL A 13 -0.74 -16.27 8.77
CA VAL A 13 -0.14 -15.73 10.00
C VAL A 13 -1.28 -15.39 10.93
N ASP A 14 -1.18 -15.79 12.20
CA ASP A 14 -2.20 -15.46 13.19
C ASP A 14 -2.22 -13.95 13.48
N GLY A 15 -3.39 -13.42 13.82
CA GLY A 15 -3.55 -12.02 14.26
C GLY A 15 -4.19 -11.08 13.24
N GLY A 16 -4.59 -11.56 12.06
CA GLY A 16 -5.41 -10.80 11.12
C GLY A 16 -4.99 -10.90 9.65
N LEU A 17 -5.49 -9.98 8.84
CA LEU A 17 -5.18 -9.88 7.41
C LEU A 17 -3.69 -9.53 7.21
N VAL A 18 -3.00 -10.32 6.39
CA VAL A 18 -1.70 -9.95 5.83
C VAL A 18 -1.95 -9.25 4.51
N SER A 19 -1.50 -8.00 4.40
CA SER A 19 -1.72 -7.17 3.21
C SER A 19 -0.44 -6.78 2.48
N LEU A 20 0.69 -6.78 3.18
CA LEU A 20 2.01 -6.47 2.66
C LEU A 20 2.99 -7.61 2.97
N VAL A 21 3.85 -7.94 2.00
CA VAL A 21 5.04 -8.79 2.20
C VAL A 21 6.20 -8.22 1.39
N ILE A 22 7.22 -7.67 2.06
CA ILE A 22 8.41 -7.10 1.42
C ILE A 22 9.66 -7.82 1.91
N PRO A 23 10.51 -8.36 1.01
CA PRO A 23 11.77 -8.97 1.40
C PRO A 23 12.72 -7.93 2.03
N ILE A 24 13.46 -8.35 3.06
CA ILE A 24 14.48 -7.50 3.68
C ILE A 24 15.82 -7.74 2.98
N GLU A 25 16.43 -6.67 2.49
CA GLU A 25 17.75 -6.72 1.84
C GLU A 25 18.78 -7.41 2.73
N ASP A 26 19.59 -8.28 2.12
CA ASP A 26 20.63 -9.10 2.78
C ASP A 26 20.15 -10.01 3.93
N LYS A 27 18.83 -10.21 4.09
CA LYS A 27 18.26 -11.11 5.10
C LYS A 27 17.48 -12.23 4.43
N LYS A 28 18.17 -13.35 4.22
CA LYS A 28 17.53 -14.58 3.71
C LYS A 28 16.34 -14.97 4.58
N ASN A 29 15.22 -15.31 3.94
CA ASN A 29 14.00 -15.79 4.58
C ASN A 29 13.33 -14.77 5.53
N GLN A 30 13.68 -13.48 5.48
CA GLN A 30 13.04 -12.46 6.29
C GLN A 30 12.27 -11.45 5.44
N PHE A 31 11.06 -11.15 5.89
CA PHE A 31 10.14 -10.25 5.22
C PHE A 31 9.55 -9.28 6.23
N ILE A 32 9.41 -8.02 5.84
CA ILE A 32 8.49 -7.12 6.52
C ILE A 32 7.08 -7.49 6.07
N ILE A 33 6.19 -7.69 7.04
CA ILE A 33 4.77 -7.95 6.80
C ILE A 33 3.90 -7.01 7.62
N THR A 34 2.66 -6.84 7.15
CA THR A 34 1.58 -6.28 7.96
C THR A 34 0.66 -7.41 8.43
N VAL A 35 0.09 -7.27 9.62
CA VAL A 35 -0.94 -8.16 10.17
C VAL A 35 -1.99 -7.31 10.88
N GLY A 36 -3.14 -7.08 10.23
CA GLY A 36 -4.13 -6.11 10.71
C GLY A 36 -3.53 -4.70 10.76
N ARG A 37 -3.34 -4.15 11.97
CA ARG A 37 -2.69 -2.85 12.24
C ARG A 37 -1.22 -2.94 12.67
N ASN A 38 -0.66 -4.14 12.66
CA ASN A 38 0.69 -4.40 13.14
C ASN A 38 1.68 -4.51 11.99
N LEU A 39 2.83 -3.85 12.12
CA LEU A 39 4.02 -4.08 11.31
C LEU A 39 4.91 -5.10 12.04
N SER A 40 5.35 -6.13 11.33
CA SER A 40 6.14 -7.23 11.90
C SER A 40 7.22 -7.72 10.92
N ILE A 41 8.23 -8.40 11.45
CA ILE A 41 9.18 -9.20 10.66
C ILE A 41 8.76 -10.67 10.72
N LEU A 42 8.50 -11.24 9.55
CA LEU A 42 8.28 -12.66 9.34
C LEU A 42 9.60 -13.34 9.00
N THR A 43 9.94 -14.42 9.69
CA THR A 43 10.99 -15.36 9.25
C THR A 43 10.33 -16.62 8.69
N TRP A 44 10.48 -16.83 7.38
CA TRP A 44 9.86 -17.94 6.65
C TRP A 44 10.70 -18.34 5.43
N ASP A 45 10.88 -19.63 5.21
CA ASP A 45 11.69 -20.19 4.10
C ASP A 45 10.95 -20.28 2.75
N GLY A 46 9.71 -19.79 2.71
CA GLY A 46 8.84 -19.84 1.52
C GLY A 46 8.22 -21.22 1.26
N LYS A 47 8.50 -22.22 2.10
CA LYS A 47 8.13 -23.64 1.87
C LYS A 47 7.43 -24.28 3.05
N SER A 48 7.92 -24.05 4.25
CA SER A 48 7.45 -24.66 5.49
C SER A 48 6.01 -24.25 5.80
N ASP A 49 5.25 -25.18 6.35
CA ASP A 49 3.85 -24.94 6.74
C ASP A 49 3.72 -24.01 7.95
N THR A 50 4.79 -23.60 8.61
CA THR A 50 4.74 -22.58 9.66
C THR A 50 5.91 -21.62 9.49
N PRO A 51 5.68 -20.30 9.65
CA PRO A 51 6.80 -19.39 9.81
C PRO A 51 7.55 -19.74 11.08
N THR A 52 8.87 -19.60 11.03
CA THR A 52 9.72 -19.89 12.19
C THR A 52 9.55 -18.83 13.28
N LYS A 53 9.28 -17.58 12.88
CA LYS A 53 9.13 -16.45 13.80
C LYS A 53 8.30 -15.34 13.19
N VAL A 54 7.50 -14.68 14.02
CA VAL A 54 6.88 -13.38 13.75
C VAL A 54 7.31 -12.43 14.87
N GLU A 55 8.03 -11.38 14.53
CA GLU A 55 8.52 -10.37 15.48
C GLU A 55 7.78 -9.06 15.27
N HIS A 56 7.03 -8.63 16.27
CA HIS A 56 6.31 -7.35 16.23
C HIS A 56 7.28 -6.16 16.24
N LEU A 57 7.00 -5.15 15.42
CA LEU A 57 7.75 -3.89 15.39
C LEU A 57 6.92 -2.70 15.89
N HIS A 58 5.76 -2.46 15.27
CA HIS A 58 4.90 -1.31 15.57
C HIS A 58 3.42 -1.66 15.40
N THR A 59 2.56 -0.97 16.14
CA THR A 59 1.11 -0.89 15.89
C THR A 59 0.77 0.54 15.51
N VAL A 60 -0.07 0.73 14.49
CA VAL A 60 -0.59 2.06 14.09
C VAL A 60 -2.08 2.18 14.38
N ASP A 61 -2.62 3.40 14.23
CA ASP A 61 -4.02 3.72 14.49
C ASP A 61 -4.46 3.14 15.86
N THR A 62 -3.69 3.42 16.91
CA THR A 62 -3.87 2.83 18.26
C THR A 62 -5.03 3.41 19.03
N GLU A 63 -5.65 4.47 18.51
CA GLU A 63 -6.85 5.08 19.06
C GLU A 63 -8.01 4.07 19.07
N GLU A 64 -8.78 4.03 20.16
CA GLU A 64 -9.81 3.01 20.40
C GLU A 64 -10.87 3.01 19.30
N GLU A 65 -11.26 4.20 18.84
CA GLU A 65 -12.24 4.39 17.77
C GLU A 65 -11.79 3.88 16.40
N LYS A 66 -10.50 3.56 16.22
CA LYS A 66 -9.96 2.98 14.99
C LYS A 66 -9.69 1.49 15.11
N ALA A 67 -9.74 0.93 16.31
CA ALA A 67 -9.20 -0.39 16.60
C ALA A 67 -9.84 -1.51 15.76
N ASP A 68 -11.14 -1.40 15.52
CA ASP A 68 -11.96 -2.36 14.77
C ASP A 68 -12.20 -1.97 13.31
N PHE A 69 -11.76 -0.77 12.91
CA PHE A 69 -12.11 -0.17 11.62
C PHE A 69 -10.91 0.19 10.77
N SER A 70 -9.68 -0.09 11.22
CA SER A 70 -8.46 0.17 10.46
C SER A 70 -7.65 -1.11 10.28
N VAL A 71 -7.22 -1.39 9.06
CA VAL A 71 -6.22 -2.42 8.74
C VAL A 71 -5.28 -1.89 7.67
N PHE A 72 -4.02 -2.32 7.67
CA PHE A 72 -3.11 -2.04 6.57
C PHE A 72 -3.65 -2.58 5.25
N ASN A 73 -3.38 -1.86 4.16
CA ASN A 73 -3.77 -2.24 2.81
C ASN A 73 -2.54 -2.31 1.88
N ASP A 74 -2.19 -1.25 1.15
CA ASP A 74 -0.98 -1.25 0.31
C ASP A 74 0.23 -0.64 1.01
N GLY A 75 1.42 -0.98 0.53
CA GLY A 75 2.68 -0.44 1.00
C GLY A 75 3.82 -0.66 0.02
N LYS A 76 4.81 0.23 0.06
CA LYS A 76 6.00 0.17 -0.79
C LYS A 76 7.18 0.86 -0.11
N VAL A 77 8.38 0.36 -0.38
CA VAL A 77 9.61 1.01 0.08
C VAL A 77 9.96 2.14 -0.89
N ASP A 78 10.19 3.34 -0.37
CA ASP A 78 10.66 4.46 -1.17
C ASP A 78 12.10 4.24 -1.65
N PRO A 79 12.60 5.00 -2.65
CA PRO A 79 13.96 4.83 -3.16
C PRO A 79 15.09 5.09 -2.15
N THR A 80 14.76 5.57 -0.95
CA THR A 80 15.72 5.81 0.14
C THR A 80 15.70 4.72 1.21
N GLY A 81 14.85 3.70 1.05
CA GLY A 81 14.74 2.56 1.96
C GLY A 81 13.73 2.70 3.08
N ARG A 82 12.88 3.75 3.10
CA ARG A 82 11.79 3.86 4.08
C ARG A 82 10.59 3.08 3.60
N LEU A 83 10.00 2.28 4.48
CA LEU A 83 8.71 1.67 4.17
C LEU A 83 7.61 2.73 4.27
N TRP A 84 6.75 2.82 3.28
CA TRP A 84 5.48 3.52 3.34
C TRP A 84 4.35 2.50 3.31
N ALA A 85 3.39 2.62 4.21
CA ALA A 85 2.23 1.73 4.24
C ALA A 85 0.99 2.47 4.73
N GLY A 86 -0.12 2.22 4.06
CA GLY A 86 -1.39 2.86 4.32
C GLY A 86 -2.39 1.93 4.98
N THR A 87 -3.25 2.48 5.83
CA THR A 87 -4.41 1.78 6.36
C THR A 87 -5.67 2.13 5.59
N ARG A 88 -6.62 1.19 5.56
CA ARG A 88 -7.96 1.37 5.00
C ARG A 88 -9.02 1.26 6.08
N THR A 89 -10.15 1.89 5.84
CA THR A 89 -11.36 1.75 6.64
C THR A 89 -12.00 0.39 6.36
N THR A 90 -12.21 -0.41 7.40
CA THR A 90 -12.95 -1.67 7.38
C THR A 90 -14.25 -1.50 8.16
N LEU A 91 -15.33 -2.16 7.77
CA LEU A 91 -16.59 -2.17 8.55
C LEU A 91 -17.10 -3.58 8.86
N GLY A 92 -16.20 -4.57 8.92
CA GLY A 92 -16.60 -5.98 9.06
C GLY A 92 -17.08 -6.55 7.73
N GLU A 93 -18.17 -7.34 7.74
CA GLU A 93 -18.65 -8.12 6.57
C GLU A 93 -19.12 -7.27 5.37
N ASP A 94 -19.42 -5.98 5.57
CA ASP A 94 -19.80 -5.05 4.50
C ASP A 94 -18.59 -4.19 4.06
N ASP A 95 -17.79 -4.73 3.15
CA ASP A 95 -16.53 -4.15 2.64
C ASP A 95 -16.72 -2.93 1.69
N PHE A 96 -17.95 -2.39 1.58
CA PHE A 96 -18.28 -1.23 0.74
C PHE A 96 -18.55 0.03 1.58
N ALA A 97 -17.57 0.43 2.38
CA ALA A 97 -17.61 1.56 3.31
C ALA A 97 -17.58 2.97 2.68
N ARG A 98 -17.97 3.14 1.41
CA ARG A 98 -17.84 4.43 0.69
C ARG A 98 -18.60 5.59 1.34
N HIS A 99 -19.62 5.29 2.15
CA HIS A 99 -20.50 6.30 2.74
C HIS A 99 -20.09 6.75 4.16
N LYS A 100 -19.03 6.20 4.75
CA LYS A 100 -18.54 6.62 6.08
C LYS A 100 -17.29 7.50 5.98
N PRO A 101 -17.03 8.35 7.00
CA PRO A 101 -15.75 9.05 7.11
C PRO A 101 -14.58 8.05 7.12
N GLY A 102 -13.50 8.36 6.41
CA GLY A 102 -12.31 7.53 6.42
C GLY A 102 -11.59 7.60 7.76
N VAL A 103 -11.17 6.45 8.29
CA VAL A 103 -10.33 6.35 9.50
C VAL A 103 -8.89 5.97 9.19
N GLY A 104 -8.60 5.64 7.92
CA GLY A 104 -7.30 5.24 7.43
C GLY A 104 -6.30 6.40 7.45
N SER A 105 -5.03 6.00 7.43
CA SER A 105 -3.89 6.90 7.50
C SER A 105 -2.77 6.40 6.58
N LEU A 106 -1.84 7.28 6.19
CA LEU A 106 -0.61 6.91 5.49
C LEU A 106 0.59 7.10 6.40
N TYR A 107 1.37 6.04 6.61
CA TYR A 107 2.54 6.07 7.47
C TYR A 107 3.84 5.81 6.69
N SER A 108 4.94 6.36 7.20
CA SER A 108 6.30 5.95 6.84
C SER A 108 7.04 5.39 8.06
N PHE A 109 7.88 4.38 7.83
CA PHE A 109 8.64 3.67 8.84
C PHE A 109 10.13 3.71 8.50
N THR A 110 10.92 4.17 9.47
CA THR A 110 12.39 4.11 9.43
C THR A 110 12.87 3.23 10.57
N LYS A 111 13.82 2.34 10.31
CA LYS A 111 14.32 1.38 11.31
C LYS A 111 14.78 2.10 12.59
N GLY A 112 14.26 1.67 13.74
CA GLY A 112 14.62 2.21 15.05
C GLY A 112 14.00 3.57 15.38
N GLN A 113 13.07 4.05 14.54
CA GLN A 113 12.33 5.29 14.77
C GLN A 113 10.84 5.00 14.94
N GLN A 114 10.11 5.93 15.54
CA GLN A 114 8.65 5.85 15.57
C GLN A 114 8.06 6.09 14.17
N PRO A 115 6.92 5.46 13.84
CA PRO A 115 6.25 5.72 12.58
C PRO A 115 5.80 7.18 12.50
N ILE A 116 5.93 7.76 11.30
CA ILE A 116 5.44 9.11 11.01
C ILE A 116 4.13 8.98 10.25
N ASN A 117 3.08 9.62 10.76
CA ASN A 117 1.80 9.74 10.07
C ASN A 117 1.83 10.96 9.14
N HIS A 118 1.56 10.76 7.86
CA HIS A 118 1.60 11.80 6.83
C HIS A 118 0.21 12.27 6.40
N LEU A 119 -0.77 11.37 6.35
CA LEU A 119 -2.14 11.65 5.92
C LEU A 119 -3.12 10.92 6.84
N THR A 120 -4.26 11.55 7.10
CA THR A 120 -5.37 10.97 7.88
C THR A 120 -6.67 11.14 7.12
N GLY A 121 -7.71 10.42 7.53
CA GLY A 121 -9.03 10.51 6.90
C GLY A 121 -9.18 9.68 5.63
N LEU A 122 -8.22 8.81 5.34
CA LEU A 122 -8.23 7.98 4.13
C LEU A 122 -9.30 6.90 4.24
N LYS A 123 -9.94 6.56 3.12
CA LYS A 123 -10.88 5.43 3.06
C LYS A 123 -10.17 4.16 2.67
N ILE A 124 -9.41 4.16 1.58
CA ILE A 124 -8.68 2.99 1.08
C ILE A 124 -7.33 3.42 0.56
N SER A 125 -6.34 3.47 1.45
CA SER A 125 -4.97 3.80 1.08
C SER A 125 -4.36 2.70 0.21
N ASN A 126 -3.90 3.07 -0.99
CA ASN A 126 -3.53 2.14 -2.05
C ASN A 126 -2.24 2.61 -2.76
N GLY A 127 -2.11 2.34 -4.06
CA GLY A 127 -0.90 2.45 -4.86
C GLY A 127 0.01 3.63 -4.53
N LEU A 128 1.31 3.33 -4.40
CA LEU A 128 2.37 4.31 -4.13
C LEU A 128 3.46 4.25 -5.21
N ALA A 129 3.98 5.41 -5.61
CA ALA A 129 5.14 5.51 -6.48
C ALA A 129 5.92 6.80 -6.21
N TRP A 130 7.16 6.87 -6.69
CA TRP A 130 8.01 8.06 -6.60
C TRP A 130 8.59 8.36 -7.97
N SER A 131 8.62 9.64 -8.36
CA SER A 131 9.31 10.06 -9.58
C SER A 131 10.81 9.75 -9.49
N LYS A 132 11.42 9.51 -10.64
CA LYS A 132 12.86 9.18 -10.76
C LYS A 132 13.77 10.26 -10.17
N ASP A 133 13.35 11.51 -10.21
CA ASP A 133 14.10 12.64 -9.64
C ASP A 133 13.90 12.80 -8.12
N LEU A 134 13.10 11.94 -7.49
CA LEU A 134 12.75 11.93 -6.06
C LEU A 134 12.11 13.22 -5.55
N LYS A 135 11.46 13.99 -6.43
CA LYS A 135 10.75 15.22 -6.03
C LYS A 135 9.24 15.05 -5.92
N THR A 136 8.69 13.96 -6.46
CA THR A 136 7.26 13.70 -6.41
C THR A 136 6.99 12.32 -5.82
N MET A 137 6.09 12.28 -4.85
CA MET A 137 5.45 11.04 -4.42
C MET A 137 4.03 11.01 -5.00
N TYR A 138 3.62 9.86 -5.52
CA TYR A 138 2.26 9.59 -5.98
C TYR A 138 1.59 8.62 -5.03
N HIS A 139 0.33 8.88 -4.71
CA HIS A 139 -0.48 8.07 -3.81
C HIS A 139 -1.93 8.03 -4.26
N ILE A 140 -2.60 6.92 -3.98
CA ILE A 140 -4.00 6.69 -4.28
C ILE A 140 -4.76 6.45 -2.97
N ASP A 141 -5.80 7.25 -2.73
CA ASP A 141 -6.96 6.80 -1.97
C ASP A 141 -8.02 6.37 -2.98
N THR A 142 -8.37 5.08 -3.01
CA THR A 142 -9.26 4.52 -4.04
C THR A 142 -10.61 5.22 -4.11
N ASP A 143 -11.12 5.74 -2.98
CA ASP A 143 -12.43 6.40 -2.96
C ASP A 143 -12.44 7.78 -3.64
N ASP A 144 -11.30 8.46 -3.67
CA ASP A 144 -11.16 9.76 -4.33
C ASP A 144 -11.19 9.66 -5.86
N ASN A 145 -11.07 8.43 -6.39
CA ASN A 145 -11.02 8.13 -7.82
C ASN A 145 -9.95 8.93 -8.59
N LYS A 146 -8.83 9.22 -7.90
CA LYS A 146 -7.73 10.06 -8.37
C LYS A 146 -6.39 9.45 -8.00
N VAL A 147 -5.38 9.80 -8.79
CA VAL A 147 -3.98 9.71 -8.39
C VAL A 147 -3.57 11.09 -7.87
N HIS A 148 -3.17 11.15 -6.61
CA HIS A 148 -2.61 12.36 -6.01
C HIS A 148 -1.10 12.39 -6.17
N ALA A 149 -0.54 13.60 -6.31
CA ALA A 149 0.88 13.88 -6.26
C ALA A 149 1.19 14.82 -5.10
N PHE A 150 2.36 14.65 -4.53
CA PHE A 150 2.90 15.45 -3.45
C PHE A 150 4.34 15.82 -3.77
N ASP A 151 4.77 16.99 -3.34
CA ASP A 151 6.21 17.28 -3.27
C ASP A 151 6.84 16.37 -2.23
N PHE A 152 7.96 15.72 -2.58
CA PHE A 152 8.65 14.77 -1.73
C PHE A 152 10.05 15.28 -1.35
N ASP A 153 10.34 15.31 -0.06
CA ASP A 153 11.69 15.55 0.47
C ASP A 153 12.34 14.20 0.80
N PRO A 154 13.29 13.70 0.00
CA PRO A 154 13.90 12.38 0.22
C PRO A 154 14.83 12.37 1.44
N VAL A 155 15.34 13.53 1.88
CA VAL A 155 16.22 13.62 3.05
C VAL A 155 15.40 13.49 4.33
N LYS A 156 14.28 14.19 4.41
CA LYS A 156 13.39 14.16 5.59
C LYS A 156 12.35 13.05 5.56
N GLY A 157 12.04 12.53 4.37
CA GLY A 157 10.92 11.61 4.17
C GLY A 157 9.57 12.28 4.40
N GLN A 158 9.41 13.53 3.94
CA GLN A 158 8.20 14.33 4.13
C GLN A 158 7.49 14.58 2.80
N ILE A 159 6.17 14.73 2.87
CA ILE A 159 5.33 15.12 1.73
C ILE A 159 4.57 16.43 1.99
N ALA A 160 4.34 17.20 0.93
CA ALA A 160 3.57 18.45 1.00
C ALA A 160 2.88 18.76 -0.34
N ASN A 161 2.06 19.82 -0.38
CA ASN A 161 1.48 20.38 -1.60
C ASN A 161 0.73 19.35 -2.46
N GLN A 162 -0.25 18.68 -1.83
CA GLN A 162 -1.12 17.73 -2.51
C GLN A 162 -1.79 18.36 -3.74
N ARG A 163 -1.76 17.64 -4.86
CA ARG A 163 -2.42 18.01 -6.11
C ARG A 163 -2.91 16.77 -6.86
N THR A 164 -3.93 16.92 -7.68
CA THR A 164 -4.37 15.84 -8.58
C THR A 164 -3.34 15.68 -9.70
N ALA A 165 -2.78 14.48 -9.86
CA ALA A 165 -1.94 14.12 -10.99
C ALA A 165 -2.76 13.52 -12.14
N PHE A 166 -3.79 12.75 -11.79
CA PHE A 166 -4.69 12.13 -12.76
C PHE A 166 -6.07 11.88 -12.12
N ASP A 167 -7.14 12.13 -12.87
CA ASP A 167 -8.53 11.92 -12.42
C ASP A 167 -9.21 10.85 -13.29
N PHE A 168 -9.64 9.74 -12.68
CA PHE A 168 -10.27 8.65 -13.43
C PHE A 168 -11.63 9.05 -13.98
N THR A 169 -12.36 9.89 -13.26
CA THR A 169 -13.71 10.34 -13.64
C THR A 169 -13.64 11.25 -14.85
N GLU A 170 -12.77 12.27 -14.80
CA GLU A 170 -12.61 13.22 -15.90
C GLU A 170 -12.11 12.53 -17.19
N ASN A 171 -11.33 11.46 -17.05
CA ASN A 171 -10.77 10.70 -18.17
C ASN A 171 -11.59 9.45 -18.56
N ASN A 172 -12.78 9.27 -17.98
CA ASN A 172 -13.68 8.13 -18.25
C ASN A 172 -13.01 6.75 -18.11
N ILE A 173 -12.11 6.61 -17.15
CA ILE A 173 -11.45 5.34 -16.84
C ILE A 173 -12.42 4.46 -16.06
N LYS A 174 -12.62 3.22 -16.53
CA LYS A 174 -13.49 2.24 -15.87
C LYS A 174 -12.81 1.65 -14.64
N GLY A 175 -13.61 1.41 -13.59
CA GLY A 175 -13.12 0.85 -12.33
C GLY A 175 -12.60 1.92 -11.38
N PHE A 176 -11.81 1.49 -10.40
CA PHE A 176 -11.23 2.36 -9.37
C PHE A 176 -9.70 2.21 -9.32
N PRO A 177 -8.94 3.30 -9.06
CA PRO A 177 -7.50 3.22 -8.92
C PRO A 177 -7.12 2.39 -7.69
N ASP A 178 -6.23 1.42 -7.86
CA ASP A 178 -5.82 0.46 -6.82
C ASP A 178 -4.29 0.49 -6.67
N GLY A 179 -3.59 -0.64 -6.78
CA GLY A 179 -2.13 -0.70 -6.83
C GLY A 179 -1.54 0.09 -8.01
N MET A 180 -0.36 0.68 -7.79
CA MET A 180 0.34 1.51 -8.78
C MET A 180 1.84 1.23 -8.79
N THR A 181 2.47 1.38 -9.95
CA THR A 181 3.93 1.47 -10.08
C THR A 181 4.30 2.56 -11.09
N ILE A 182 5.59 2.86 -11.22
CA ILE A 182 6.14 3.80 -12.19
C ILE A 182 7.22 3.09 -13.01
N ASP A 183 7.34 3.43 -14.30
CA ASP A 183 8.40 2.91 -15.16
C ASP A 183 9.61 3.84 -15.27
N THR A 184 10.59 3.46 -16.09
CA THR A 184 11.86 4.19 -16.26
C THR A 184 11.72 5.52 -17.00
N GLU A 185 10.56 5.79 -17.59
CA GLU A 185 10.19 7.01 -18.32
C GLU A 185 9.25 7.91 -17.50
N ASP A 186 9.14 7.65 -16.19
CA ASP A 186 8.24 8.34 -15.25
C ASP A 186 6.75 8.23 -15.62
N LYS A 187 6.35 7.15 -16.32
CA LYS A 187 4.93 6.86 -16.56
C LYS A 187 4.36 6.01 -15.45
N LEU A 188 3.17 6.40 -14.98
CA LEU A 188 2.44 5.67 -13.95
C LEU A 188 1.64 4.55 -14.56
N TRP A 189 1.68 3.39 -13.93
CA TRP A 189 0.91 2.20 -14.28
C TRP A 189 -0.01 1.86 -13.13
N VAL A 190 -1.31 2.01 -13.32
CA VAL A 190 -2.33 1.89 -12.27
C VAL A 190 -3.27 0.74 -12.58
N ALA A 191 -3.41 -0.19 -11.62
CA ALA A 191 -4.44 -1.22 -11.70
C ALA A 191 -5.83 -0.59 -11.51
N CYS A 192 -6.77 -0.93 -12.39
CA CYS A 192 -8.14 -0.41 -12.35
C CYS A 192 -9.09 -1.49 -11.82
N PHE A 193 -9.28 -1.54 -10.50
CA PHE A 193 -10.13 -2.53 -9.84
C PHE A 193 -11.58 -2.45 -10.34
N GLY A 194 -12.16 -3.59 -10.70
CA GLY A 194 -13.49 -3.67 -11.34
C GLY A 194 -13.53 -3.20 -12.80
N GLY A 195 -12.44 -2.62 -13.33
CA GLY A 195 -12.30 -2.22 -14.73
C GLY A 195 -11.69 -3.29 -15.63
N GLY A 196 -10.96 -4.25 -15.05
CA GLY A 196 -10.31 -5.34 -15.81
C GLY A 196 -9.16 -4.86 -16.71
N GLN A 197 -8.49 -3.76 -16.34
CA GLN A 197 -7.44 -3.13 -17.12
C GLN A 197 -6.33 -2.54 -16.25
N VAL A 198 -5.21 -2.19 -16.88
CA VAL A 198 -4.17 -1.34 -16.29
C VAL A 198 -4.10 -0.08 -17.14
N SER A 199 -4.17 1.08 -16.48
CA SER A 199 -4.08 2.37 -17.17
C SER A 199 -2.68 2.94 -17.01
N ASN A 200 -2.12 3.43 -18.11
CA ASN A 200 -0.96 4.31 -18.11
C ASN A 200 -1.45 5.76 -18.22
N ASN A 201 -0.75 6.72 -17.59
CA ASN A 201 -1.11 8.14 -17.64
C ASN A 201 -1.11 8.77 -19.05
N GLU A 202 -0.65 8.05 -20.07
CA GLU A 202 -0.78 8.42 -21.50
C GLU A 202 -1.74 7.52 -22.29
N LEU A 203 -2.00 6.27 -21.87
CA LEU A 203 -2.83 5.30 -22.61
C LEU A 203 -3.46 4.25 -21.68
N SER A 204 -4.76 4.01 -21.82
CA SER A 204 -5.40 2.82 -21.24
C SER A 204 -5.00 1.58 -22.05
N LEU A 205 -4.32 0.60 -21.44
CA LEU A 205 -4.01 -0.66 -22.10
C LEU A 205 -5.05 -1.71 -21.68
N PHE A 206 -5.80 -2.20 -22.66
CA PHE A 206 -6.71 -3.31 -22.50
C PHE A 206 -5.94 -4.62 -22.74
N PHE A 207 -6.03 -5.57 -21.79
CA PHE A 207 -5.56 -6.94 -21.96
C PHE A 207 -6.73 -7.88 -22.28
#